data_AF-A0A1B0FJN9-F1
#
_entry.id   AF-A0A1B0FJN9-F1
#
_cell.length_a   1.000
_cell.length_b   1.000
_cell.length_c   1.000
_cell.angle_alpha   90.00
_cell.angle_beta   90.00
_cell.angle_gamma   90.00
#
_symmetry.space_group_name_H-M   'P 1'
#
loop_
_entity.id
_entity.type
_entity.pdbx_description
1 polymer ?
#
loop_
_entity_poly.entity_id
_entity_poly.type
_entity_poly.pdbx_seq_one_letter_code
_entity_poly.pdbx_strand_id
1 'polypeptide(L)'
;MPRISTHLLLLIISLLGYYARIDAQNIELPCSFPGSPAHSTVVFSNVNLTHGTVASYSCERGFELLGPARRVCDKGTWMPEGIPFCGKC
;
A
#
# COMPACT_ATOMS: atom_id res chain seq x y z
N MET A 1 13.35 46.99 14.47
CA MET A 1 12.92 45.91 13.55
C MET A 1 13.99 44.82 13.61
N PRO A 2 13.68 43.58 14.01
CA PRO A 2 14.69 42.53 14.15
C PRO A 2 15.28 42.18 12.78
N ARG A 3 16.59 42.30 12.63
CA ARG A 3 17.32 41.94 11.40
C ARG A 3 17.71 40.47 11.51
N ILE A 4 16.92 39.60 10.90
CA ILE A 4 17.22 38.16 10.85
C ILE A 4 18.53 37.99 10.08
N SER A 5 19.51 37.32 10.70
CA SER A 5 20.80 37.03 10.07
C SER A 5 20.59 36.18 8.83
N THR A 6 21.34 36.48 7.76
CA THR A 6 21.31 35.69 6.51
C THR A 6 21.66 34.22 6.76
N HIS A 7 22.51 33.92 7.74
CA HIS A 7 22.80 32.54 8.16
C HIS A 7 21.58 31.87 8.78
N LEU A 8 20.83 32.58 9.63
CA LEU A 8 19.58 32.07 10.18
C LEU A 8 18.56 31.83 9.05
N LEU A 9 18.55 32.68 8.01
CA LEU A 9 17.72 32.51 6.82
C LEU A 9 18.11 31.29 5.96
N LEU A 10 19.40 30.99 5.83
CA LEU A 10 19.86 29.81 5.10
C LEU A 10 19.58 28.51 5.88
N LEU A 11 19.70 28.56 7.21
CA LEU A 11 19.40 27.42 8.08
C LEU A 11 17.92 27.05 8.05
N ILE A 12 16.99 28.01 8.13
CA ILE A 12 15.57 27.63 8.03
C ILE A 12 15.16 27.23 6.61
N ILE A 13 15.76 27.79 5.54
CA ILE A 13 15.49 27.30 4.16
C ILE A 13 15.98 25.85 4.01
N SER A 14 17.18 25.53 4.48
CA SER A 14 17.72 24.16 4.40
C SER A 14 16.92 23.17 5.26
N LEU A 15 16.51 23.58 6.46
CA LEU A 15 15.65 22.78 7.33
C LEU A 15 14.26 22.55 6.74
N LEU A 16 13.60 23.60 6.24
CA LEU A 16 12.31 23.48 5.54
C LEU A 16 12.43 22.62 4.27
N GLY A 17 13.52 22.76 3.52
CA GLY A 17 13.81 21.92 2.36
C GLY A 17 14.02 20.45 2.74
N TYR A 18 14.70 20.17 3.85
CA TYR A 18 14.86 18.81 4.38
C TYR A 18 13.53 18.21 4.82
N TYR A 19 12.71 18.94 5.57
CA TYR A 19 11.38 18.47 5.98
C TYR A 19 10.44 18.24 4.79
N ALA A 20 10.43 19.12 3.79
CA ALA A 20 9.64 18.95 2.58
C ALA A 20 10.04 17.70 1.76
N ARG A 21 11.33 17.31 1.80
CA ARG A 21 11.81 16.07 1.16
C ARG A 21 11.28 14.82 1.87
N ILE A 22 11.22 14.83 3.21
CA ILE A 22 10.68 13.72 4.00
C ILE A 22 9.19 13.51 3.73
N ASP A 23 8.41 14.59 3.66
CA ASP A 23 6.97 14.54 3.44
C ASP A 23 6.60 13.93 2.07
N ALA A 24 7.33 14.33 1.02
CA ALA A 24 7.16 13.77 -0.33
C ALA A 24 7.50 12.27 -0.43
N GLN A 25 8.26 11.73 0.54
CA GLN A 25 8.66 10.33 0.57
C GLN A 25 7.73 9.47 1.46
N ASN A 26 6.79 10.08 2.17
CA ASN A 26 5.82 9.42 3.05
C ASN A 26 4.39 9.46 2.49
N ILE A 27 4.26 9.39 1.17
CA ILE A 27 2.96 9.24 0.52
C ILE A 27 2.63 7.75 0.51
N GLU A 28 1.81 7.31 1.47
CA GLU A 28 1.22 5.97 1.47
C GLU A 28 0.25 5.84 0.28
N LEU A 29 0.75 5.33 -0.84
CA LEU A 29 -0.09 5.11 -2.01
C LEU A 29 -1.08 3.97 -1.72
N PRO A 30 -2.39 4.14 -2.01
CA PRO A 30 -3.33 3.03 -1.96
C PRO A 30 -2.97 2.02 -3.06
N CYS A 31 -3.23 0.75 -2.80
CA CYS A 31 -3.05 -0.28 -3.80
C CYS A 31 -4.20 -0.27 -4.80
N SER A 32 -3.88 -0.60 -6.05
CA SER A 32 -4.90 -0.92 -7.06
C SER A 32 -5.62 -2.22 -6.73
N PHE A 33 -6.77 -2.48 -7.35
CA PHE A 33 -7.47 -3.75 -7.19
C PHE A 33 -6.55 -4.94 -7.53
N PRO A 34 -6.33 -5.90 -6.60
CA PRO A 34 -5.32 -6.96 -6.78
C PRO A 34 -5.72 -8.04 -7.79
N GLY A 35 -6.94 -8.00 -8.33
CA GLY A 35 -7.51 -9.05 -9.18
C GLY A 35 -8.34 -10.07 -8.41
N SER A 36 -9.29 -10.70 -9.11
CA SER A 36 -10.17 -11.76 -8.61
C SER A 36 -10.07 -12.97 -9.53
N PRO A 37 -9.34 -14.03 -9.15
CA PRO A 37 -9.27 -15.29 -9.89
C PRO A 37 -10.64 -15.90 -10.16
N ALA A 38 -10.72 -16.74 -11.20
CA ALA A 38 -11.91 -17.56 -11.43
C ALA A 38 -12.20 -18.46 -10.22
N HIS A 39 -13.50 -18.69 -9.95
CA HIS A 39 -13.96 -19.50 -8.82
C HIS A 39 -13.49 -19.02 -7.44
N SER A 40 -13.22 -17.72 -7.31
CA SER A 40 -12.79 -17.10 -6.06
C SER A 40 -13.67 -15.94 -5.66
N THR A 41 -13.67 -15.66 -4.36
CA THR A 41 -14.17 -14.42 -3.76
C THR A 41 -13.01 -13.73 -3.07
N VAL A 42 -12.96 -12.40 -3.16
CA VAL A 42 -11.99 -11.56 -2.43
C VAL A 42 -12.73 -10.60 -1.50
N VAL A 43 -12.31 -10.54 -0.24
CA VAL A 43 -12.84 -9.63 0.78
C VAL A 43 -11.72 -8.71 1.26
N PHE A 44 -12.00 -7.41 1.32
CA PHE A 44 -11.06 -6.40 1.78
C PHE A 44 -11.39 -5.95 3.21
N SER A 45 -10.37 -5.78 4.03
CA SER A 45 -10.53 -5.19 5.37
C SER A 45 -10.84 -3.69 5.34
N ASN A 46 -10.54 -3.01 4.22
CA ASN A 46 -10.82 -1.61 3.97
C ASN A 46 -11.11 -1.40 2.49
N VAL A 47 -12.24 -0.76 2.18
CA VAL A 47 -12.72 -0.52 0.80
C VAL A 47 -11.85 0.47 0.01
N ASN A 48 -11.08 1.31 0.69
CA ASN A 48 -10.22 2.31 0.07
C ASN A 48 -8.85 1.76 -0.33
N LEU A 49 -8.56 0.49 -0.02
CA LEU A 49 -7.31 -0.21 -0.38
C LEU A 49 -6.03 0.54 0.05
N THR A 50 -6.09 1.33 1.12
CA THR A 50 -4.95 2.07 1.66
C THR A 50 -3.87 1.13 2.18
N HIS A 51 -2.68 1.66 2.46
CA HIS A 51 -1.62 0.92 3.15
C HIS A 51 -2.16 0.18 4.39
N GLY A 52 -1.73 -1.06 4.58
CA GLY A 52 -2.19 -1.97 5.63
C GLY A 52 -3.50 -2.71 5.31
N THR A 53 -4.20 -2.41 4.21
CA THR A 53 -5.39 -3.16 3.82
C THR A 53 -5.06 -4.63 3.57
N VAL A 54 -5.90 -5.54 4.05
CA VAL A 54 -5.78 -6.98 3.82
C VAL A 54 -6.83 -7.43 2.80
N ALA A 55 -6.37 -8.04 1.71
CA ALA A 55 -7.20 -8.80 0.77
C ALA A 55 -7.19 -10.28 1.18
N SER A 56 -8.36 -10.87 1.41
CA SER A 56 -8.51 -12.29 1.79
C SER A 56 -9.26 -13.04 0.69
N TYR A 57 -8.67 -14.10 0.17
CA TYR A 57 -9.20 -14.91 -0.92
C TYR A 57 -9.79 -16.22 -0.40
N SER A 58 -10.91 -16.64 -1.00
CA SER A 58 -11.53 -17.93 -0.75
C SER A 58 -12.03 -18.52 -2.06
N CYS A 59 -11.92 -19.84 -2.22
CA CYS A 59 -12.45 -20.53 -3.39
C CYS A 59 -13.91 -20.98 -3.20
N GLU A 60 -14.63 -21.08 -4.30
CA GLU A 60 -15.93 -21.74 -4.38
C GLU A 60 -15.82 -23.22 -3.99
N ARG A 61 -16.96 -23.83 -3.63
CA ARG A 61 -17.01 -25.27 -3.30
C ARG A 61 -16.53 -26.11 -4.48
N GLY A 62 -15.65 -27.08 -4.20
CA GLY A 62 -15.07 -27.97 -5.21
C GLY A 62 -13.78 -27.44 -5.84
N PHE A 63 -13.26 -26.33 -5.32
CA PHE A 63 -11.96 -25.77 -5.69
C PHE A 63 -11.09 -25.59 -4.46
N GLU A 64 -9.79 -25.74 -4.66
CA GLU A 64 -8.73 -25.54 -3.67
C GLU A 64 -7.92 -24.30 -4.01
N LEU A 65 -7.59 -23.53 -2.97
CA LEU A 65 -6.81 -22.31 -3.11
C LEU A 65 -5.33 -22.63 -3.19
N LEU A 66 -4.70 -22.21 -4.27
CA LEU A 66 -3.29 -22.41 -4.54
C LEU A 66 -2.59 -21.05 -4.59
N GLY A 67 -1.63 -20.85 -3.67
CA GLY A 67 -0.96 -19.57 -3.46
C GLY A 67 -1.40 -18.85 -2.17
N PRO A 68 -1.11 -17.54 -2.04
CA PRO A 68 -1.34 -16.80 -0.81
C PRO A 68 -2.82 -16.53 -0.56
N ALA A 69 -3.35 -17.05 0.56
CA ALA A 69 -4.74 -16.81 0.96
C ALA A 69 -5.02 -15.35 1.37
N ARG A 70 -3.99 -14.63 1.81
CA ARG A 70 -4.08 -13.25 2.27
C ARG A 70 -2.94 -12.44 1.70
N ARG A 71 -3.24 -11.22 1.27
CA ARG A 71 -2.27 -10.23 0.80
C ARG A 71 -2.48 -8.91 1.52
N VAL A 72 -1.41 -8.19 1.80
CA VAL A 72 -1.41 -6.89 2.48
C VAL A 72 -0.95 -5.82 1.50
N CYS A 73 -1.67 -4.71 1.46
CA CYS A 73 -1.25 -3.54 0.72
C CYS A 73 -0.08 -2.88 1.46
N ASP A 74 1.11 -2.93 0.87
CA ASP A 74 2.32 -2.23 1.31
C ASP A 74 2.65 -1.12 0.32
N LYS A 75 2.35 0.12 0.68
CA LYS A 75 2.68 1.34 -0.08
C LYS A 75 2.43 1.23 -1.60
N GLY A 76 1.23 0.78 -1.97
CA GLY A 76 0.79 0.65 -3.36
C GLY A 76 1.04 -0.72 -4.00
N THR A 77 1.73 -1.64 -3.31
CA THR A 77 2.04 -2.99 -3.79
C THR A 77 1.42 -4.06 -2.89
N TRP A 78 0.87 -5.12 -3.47
CA TRP A 78 0.28 -6.22 -2.70
C TRP A 78 1.30 -7.31 -2.38
N MET A 79 1.48 -7.58 -1.09
CA MET A 79 2.46 -8.53 -0.56
C MET A 79 1.78 -9.71 0.17
N PRO A 80 2.24 -10.97 -0.03
CA PRO A 80 3.25 -11.38 -0.99
C PRO A 80 2.79 -11.17 -2.43
N GLU A 81 3.75 -11.11 -3.35
CA GLU A 81 3.48 -11.03 -4.79
C GLU A 81 2.75 -12.27 -5.30
N GLY A 82 2.06 -12.11 -6.43
CA GLY A 82 1.28 -13.18 -7.06
C GLY A 82 -0.19 -13.18 -6.63
N ILE A 83 -1.07 -13.33 -7.61
CA ILE A 83 -2.49 -13.55 -7.39
C ILE A 83 -2.68 -15.06 -7.19
N PRO A 84 -3.37 -15.54 -6.14
CA PRO A 84 -3.65 -16.96 -5.98
C PRO A 84 -4.53 -17.48 -7.12
N PHE A 85 -4.67 -18.80 -7.24
CA PHE A 85 -5.60 -19.41 -8.18
C PHE A 85 -6.42 -20.50 -7.49
N CYS A 86 -7.65 -20.69 -7.96
CA CYS A 86 -8.52 -21.77 -7.47
C CYS A 86 -8.46 -22.93 -8.47
N GLY A 87 -7.87 -24.05 -8.07
CA GLY A 87 -7.79 -25.29 -8.86
C GLY A 87 -8.92 -26.23 -8.48
N LYS A 88 -9.51 -26.94 -9.44
CA LYS A 88 -10.54 -27.93 -9.14
C LYS A 88 -9.92 -29.11 -8.36
N CYS A 89 -10.59 -29.56 -7.31
CA CYS A 89 -10.19 -30.74 -6.52
C CYS A 89 -10.41 -32.05 -7.28
#